data_AF-A0A938UDM0-F1
#
_entry.id   AF-A0A938UDM0-F1
#
_cell.length_a   1.000
_cell.length_b   1.000
_cell.length_c   1.000
_cell.angle_alpha   90.00
_cell.angle_beta   90.00
_cell.angle_gamma   90.00
#
_symmetry.space_group_name_H-M   'P 1'
#
loop_
_entity.id
_entity.type
_entity.pdbx_description
1 polymer ?
#
loop_
_entity_poly.entity_id
_entity_poly.type
_entity_poly.pdbx_seq_one_letter_code
_entity_poly.pdbx_strand_id
1 'polypeptide(L)'
;MTKVLKKAARPRQTEEDLARGEIDRVNARLRHFRGVAVHVMDDALGIWRDLWEACQDLRSWEEILDDAPEPEGRIPAGGWTDFREKLHLLGTYLDYAKRLCEGSLEK
;
A
#
# COMPACT_ATOMS: atom_id res chain seq x y z
N MET A 1 -11.31 -36.32 -53.29
CA MET A 1 -10.00 -35.84 -52.78
C MET A 1 -10.17 -35.30 -51.36
N THR A 2 -9.98 -36.15 -50.36
CA THR A 2 -10.12 -35.81 -48.94
C THR A 2 -8.79 -35.30 -48.41
N LYS A 3 -8.70 -34.01 -48.08
CA LYS A 3 -7.55 -33.40 -47.41
C LYS A 3 -7.52 -33.87 -45.96
N VAL A 4 -6.63 -34.80 -45.65
CA VAL A 4 -6.32 -35.21 -44.28
C VAL A 4 -5.55 -34.06 -43.61
N LEU A 5 -6.21 -33.35 -42.71
CA LEU A 5 -5.58 -32.36 -41.84
C LEU A 5 -4.62 -33.09 -40.90
N LYS A 6 -3.31 -32.94 -41.15
CA LYS A 6 -2.24 -33.35 -40.23
C LYS A 6 -2.46 -32.63 -38.91
N LYS A 7 -2.98 -33.36 -37.91
CA LYS A 7 -3.10 -32.89 -36.53
C LYS A 7 -1.67 -32.69 -36.00
N ALA A 8 -1.23 -31.44 -35.92
CA ALA A 8 0.07 -31.08 -35.39
C ALA A 8 0.17 -31.63 -33.96
N ALA A 9 1.12 -32.54 -33.73
CA ALA A 9 1.41 -33.07 -32.42
C ALA A 9 1.87 -31.90 -31.54
N ARG A 10 1.14 -31.66 -30.45
CA ARG A 10 1.50 -30.66 -29.44
C ARG A 10 2.90 -31.02 -28.93
N PRO A 11 3.90 -30.12 -29.00
CA PRO A 11 5.23 -30.44 -28.50
C PRO A 11 5.13 -30.85 -27.03
N ARG A 12 5.79 -31.95 -26.65
CA ARG A 12 5.91 -32.35 -25.25
C ARG A 12 6.63 -31.23 -24.52
N GLN A 13 5.94 -30.55 -23.62
CA GLN A 13 6.57 -29.60 -22.71
C GLN A 13 7.62 -30.36 -21.90
N THR A 14 8.83 -29.82 -21.87
CA THR A 14 9.90 -30.35 -21.03
C THR A 14 9.66 -29.94 -19.58
N GLU A 15 10.24 -30.65 -18.63
CA GLU A 15 10.20 -30.25 -17.20
C GLU A 15 10.75 -28.83 -16.99
N GLU A 16 11.72 -28.43 -17.82
CA GLU A 16 12.29 -27.07 -17.83
C GLU A 16 11.26 -26.02 -18.28
N ASP A 17 10.42 -26.32 -19.28
CA ASP A 17 9.35 -25.42 -19.73
C ASP A 17 8.27 -25.23 -18.65
N LEU A 18 7.94 -26.30 -17.94
CA LEU A 18 6.99 -26.27 -16.82
C LEU A 18 7.54 -25.43 -15.66
N ALA A 19 8.79 -25.68 -15.26
CA ALA A 19 9.47 -24.93 -14.22
C ALA A 19 9.58 -23.44 -14.57
N ARG A 20 9.89 -23.10 -15.83
CA ARG A 20 9.95 -21.71 -16.29
C ARG A 20 8.57 -21.04 -16.24
N GLY A 21 7.51 -21.73 -16.67
CA GLY A 21 6.15 -21.22 -16.59
C GLY A 21 5.71 -20.95 -15.14
N GLU A 22 6.10 -21.80 -14.19
CA GLU A 22 5.84 -21.59 -12.77
C GLU A 22 6.59 -20.40 -12.21
N ILE A 23 7.88 -20.25 -12.54
CA ILE A 23 8.69 -19.09 -12.16
C ILE A 23 8.05 -17.79 -12.67
N ASP A 24 7.63 -17.75 -13.93
CA ASP A 24 7.01 -16.57 -14.51
C ASP A 24 5.68 -16.23 -13.84
N ARG A 25 4.90 -17.25 -13.50
CA ARG A 25 3.63 -17.08 -12.76
C ARG A 25 3.86 -16.54 -11.35
N VAL A 26 4.84 -17.08 -10.63
CA VAL A 26 5.21 -16.60 -9.29
C VAL A 26 5.71 -15.17 -9.36
N ASN A 27 6.60 -14.86 -10.31
CA ASN A 27 7.11 -13.51 -10.51
C ASN A 27 6.00 -12.51 -10.87
N ALA A 28 5.03 -12.91 -11.69
CA ALA A 28 3.87 -12.08 -12.00
C ALA A 28 3.03 -11.79 -10.75
N ARG A 29 2.78 -12.81 -9.92
CA ARG A 29 2.06 -12.65 -8.65
C ARG A 29 2.81 -11.73 -7.67
N LEU A 30 4.13 -11.86 -7.58
CA LEU A 30 4.97 -10.98 -6.75
C LEU A 30 4.96 -9.53 -7.22
N ARG A 31 5.03 -9.28 -8.53
CA ARG A 31 4.91 -7.92 -9.09
C ARG A 31 3.53 -7.32 -8.80
N HIS A 32 2.47 -8.10 -8.97
CA HIS A 32 1.12 -7.66 -8.64
C HIS A 32 0.99 -7.31 -7.15
N PHE A 33 1.44 -8.22 -6.27
CA PHE A 33 1.48 -8.00 -4.82
C PHE A 33 2.23 -6.72 -4.44
N ARG A 34 3.44 -6.54 -4.98
CA ARG A 34 4.24 -5.33 -4.76
C ARG A 34 3.49 -4.07 -5.22
N GLY A 35 2.82 -4.12 -6.36
CA GLY A 35 2.02 -3.02 -6.87
C GLY A 35 0.91 -2.61 -5.90
N VAL A 36 0.15 -3.58 -5.39
CA VAL A 36 -0.90 -3.33 -4.39
C VAL A 36 -0.30 -2.76 -3.10
N ALA A 37 0.79 -3.35 -2.60
CA ALA A 37 1.43 -2.91 -1.37
C ALA A 37 1.95 -1.47 -1.48
N VAL A 38 2.59 -1.11 -2.58
CA VAL A 38 3.06 0.26 -2.82
C VAL A 38 1.88 1.23 -2.80
N HIS A 39 0.81 0.94 -3.53
CA HIS A 39 -0.33 1.84 -3.62
C HIS A 39 -1.02 2.08 -2.26
N VAL A 40 -1.24 1.01 -1.49
CA VAL A 40 -1.81 1.08 -0.13
C VAL A 40 -0.93 1.92 0.80
N MET A 41 0.39 1.74 0.73
CA MET A 41 1.33 2.47 1.57
C MET A 41 1.42 3.94 1.16
N ASP A 42 1.35 4.26 -0.14
CA ASP A 42 1.33 5.64 -0.62
C ASP A 42 0.10 6.39 -0.11
N ASP A 43 -1.08 5.77 -0.15
CA ASP A 43 -2.32 6.33 0.42
C ASP A 43 -2.19 6.55 1.94
N ALA A 44 -1.67 5.56 2.66
CA ALA A 44 -1.44 5.65 4.10
C ALA A 44 -0.47 6.79 4.45
N LEU A 45 0.64 6.92 3.72
CA LEU A 45 1.62 7.99 3.90
C LEU A 45 1.04 9.37 3.58
N GLY A 46 0.13 9.45 2.60
CA GLY A 46 -0.62 10.67 2.31
C GLY A 46 -1.43 11.12 3.51
N ILE A 47 -2.24 10.24 4.08
CA ILE A 47 -3.07 10.55 5.26
C ILE A 47 -2.20 10.86 6.49
N TRP A 48 -1.13 10.11 6.68
CA TRP A 48 -0.17 10.38 7.76
C TRP A 48 0.42 11.79 7.67
N ARG A 49 0.82 12.22 6.46
CA ARG A 49 1.35 13.57 6.24
C ARG A 49 0.31 14.64 6.57
N ASP A 50 -0.93 14.47 6.11
CA ASP A 50 -2.02 15.39 6.44
C ASP A 50 -2.26 15.52 7.95
N LEU A 51 -2.25 14.38 8.67
CA LEU A 51 -2.39 14.36 10.12
C LEU A 51 -1.20 15.04 10.81
N TRP A 52 0.01 14.78 10.31
CA TRP A 52 1.23 15.39 10.82
C TRP A 52 1.20 16.91 10.66
N GLU A 53 0.89 17.40 9.47
CA GLU A 53 0.76 18.83 9.16
C GLU A 53 -0.31 19.50 10.04
N ALA A 54 -1.45 18.84 10.24
CA ALA A 54 -2.52 19.37 11.10
C ALA A 54 -2.09 19.48 12.58
N CYS A 55 -1.09 18.71 13.01
CA CYS A 55 -0.58 18.67 14.37
C CYS A 55 0.71 19.48 14.58
N GLN A 56 1.24 20.16 13.56
CA GLN A 56 2.48 20.92 13.73
C GLN A 56 2.27 22.11 14.67
N ASP A 57 3.22 22.25 15.60
CA ASP A 57 3.38 23.49 16.35
C ASP A 57 3.93 24.56 15.40
N LEU A 58 3.31 25.74 15.40
CA LEU A 58 3.76 26.85 14.57
C LEU A 58 4.97 27.56 15.18
N ARG A 59 5.27 27.30 16.47
CA ARG A 59 6.43 27.85 17.15
C ARG A 59 7.72 27.22 16.63
N SER A 60 8.77 28.03 16.57
CA SER A 60 10.12 27.52 16.36
C SER A 60 10.60 26.71 17.58
N TRP A 61 11.67 25.94 17.40
CA TRP A 61 12.23 25.17 18.51
C TRP A 61 12.78 26.08 19.61
N GLU A 62 13.31 27.26 19.28
CA GLU A 62 13.74 28.28 20.25
C GLU A 62 12.55 28.80 21.06
N GLU A 63 11.44 29.15 20.40
CA GLU A 63 10.24 29.66 21.06
C GLU A 63 9.63 28.64 22.04
N ILE A 64 9.70 27.35 21.70
CA ILE A 64 9.26 26.27 22.60
C ILE A 64 10.17 26.18 23.83
N LEU A 65 11.49 26.28 23.65
CA LEU A 65 12.45 26.23 24.77
C LEU A 65 12.35 27.46 25.70
N ASP A 66 11.97 28.60 25.14
CA ASP A 66 11.76 29.85 25.86
C ASP A 66 10.35 29.98 26.47
N ASP A 67 9.55 28.91 26.43
CA ASP A 67 8.17 28.83 26.95
C ASP A 67 7.24 29.92 26.36
N ALA A 68 7.46 30.26 25.09
CA ALA A 68 6.58 31.17 24.37
C ALA A 68 5.15 30.62 24.37
N PRO A 69 4.12 31.47 24.57
CA PRO A 69 2.74 31.01 24.67
C PRO A 69 2.33 30.25 23.41
N GLU A 70 1.55 29.19 23.60
CA GLU A 70 1.00 28.43 22.47
C GLU A 70 0.16 29.35 21.56
N PRO A 71 0.32 29.24 20.24
CA PRO A 71 -0.46 30.04 19.30
C PRO A 71 -1.95 29.77 19.50
N GLU A 72 -2.76 30.83 19.46
CA GLU A 72 -4.22 30.75 19.56
C GLU A 72 -4.81 30.10 18.30
N GLY A 73 -4.73 28.78 18.24
CA GLY A 73 -5.23 27.95 17.15
C GLY A 73 -5.48 26.56 17.69
N ARG A 74 -6.70 26.03 17.50
CA ARG A 74 -7.03 24.69 17.96
C ARG A 74 -6.27 23.68 17.12
N ILE A 75 -5.15 23.16 17.64
CA ILE A 75 -4.54 21.94 17.12
C ILE A 75 -5.52 20.78 17.41
N PRO A 76 -5.83 19.90 16.44
CA PRO A 76 -5.34 19.89 15.05
C PRO A 76 -6.07 20.89 14.14
N ALA A 77 -5.35 21.46 13.16
CA ALA A 77 -5.94 22.28 12.12
C ALA A 77 -7.07 21.52 11.39
N GLY A 78 -8.24 22.14 11.24
CA GLY A 78 -9.46 21.47 10.73
C GLY A 78 -10.33 20.81 11.81
N GLY A 79 -9.84 20.70 13.04
CA GLY A 79 -10.63 20.23 14.19
C GLY A 79 -10.56 18.72 14.43
N TRP A 80 -11.09 18.31 15.59
CA TRP A 80 -10.96 16.93 16.09
C TRP A 80 -11.77 15.89 15.33
N THR A 81 -12.86 16.30 14.67
CA THR A 81 -13.71 15.36 13.91
C THR A 81 -12.95 14.85 12.70
N ASP A 82 -12.55 15.75 11.79
CA ASP A 82 -11.77 15.43 10.59
C ASP A 82 -10.48 14.67 10.93
N PHE A 83 -9.80 15.09 12.00
CA PHE A 83 -8.59 14.41 12.47
C PHE A 83 -8.86 12.94 12.83
N ARG A 84 -9.91 12.65 13.59
CA ARG A 84 -10.26 11.28 14.00
C ARG A 84 -10.70 10.43 12.83
N GLU A 85 -11.42 11.00 11.86
CA GLU A 85 -11.79 10.30 10.64
C GLU A 85 -10.56 9.88 9.83
N LYS A 86 -9.62 10.81 9.60
CA LYS A 86 -8.34 10.51 8.95
C LYS A 86 -7.53 9.48 9.73
N LEU A 87 -7.50 9.56 11.06
CA LEU A 87 -6.79 8.59 11.90
C LEU A 87 -7.40 7.18 11.79
N HIS A 88 -8.72 7.06 11.79
CA HIS A 88 -9.41 5.78 11.59
C HIS A 88 -9.11 5.19 10.21
N LEU A 89 -9.11 6.03 9.17
CA LEU A 89 -8.79 5.62 7.82
C LEU A 89 -7.33 5.14 7.71
N LEU A 90 -6.38 5.88 8.28
CA LEU A 90 -4.98 5.45 8.36
C LEU A 90 -4.85 4.08 9.05
N GLY A 91 -5.54 3.88 10.17
CA GLY A 91 -5.57 2.60 10.86
C GLY A 91 -6.05 1.45 9.96
N THR A 92 -7.04 1.71 9.10
CA THR A 92 -7.57 0.73 8.15
C THR A 92 -6.55 0.39 7.06
N TYR A 93 -5.85 1.39 6.52
CA TYR A 93 -4.78 1.15 5.56
C TYR A 93 -3.63 0.34 6.17
N LEU A 94 -3.23 0.63 7.40
CA LEU A 94 -2.17 -0.09 8.10
C LEU A 94 -2.57 -1.54 8.43
N ASP A 95 -3.81 -1.76 8.87
CA ASP A 95 -4.32 -3.12 9.09
C ASP A 95 -4.37 -3.91 7.79
N TYR A 96 -4.85 -3.31 6.70
CA TYR A 96 -4.87 -3.93 5.38
C TYR A 96 -3.46 -4.27 4.90
N ALA A 97 -2.51 -3.33 5.00
CA ALA A 97 -1.12 -3.54 4.62
C ALA A 97 -0.47 -4.68 5.43
N LYS A 98 -0.73 -4.74 6.74
CA LYS A 98 -0.27 -5.83 7.61
C LYS A 98 -0.83 -7.17 7.13
N ARG A 99 -2.14 -7.27 6.91
CA ARG A 99 -2.80 -8.50 6.44
C ARG A 99 -2.32 -8.93 5.06
N LEU A 100 -2.07 -7.96 4.18
CA LEU A 100 -1.47 -8.18 2.87
C LEU A 100 -0.09 -8.83 3.02
N CYS A 101 0.79 -8.25 3.84
CA CYS A 101 2.12 -8.79 4.10
C CYS A 101 2.12 -10.17 4.78
N GLU A 102 1.15 -10.44 5.65
CA GLU A 102 0.97 -11.74 6.31
C GLU A 102 0.33 -12.80 5.41
N GLY A 103 -0.19 -12.42 4.23
CA GLY A 103 -0.97 -13.30 3.37
C GLY A 103 -2.32 -13.71 3.96
N SER A 104 -2.83 -12.96 4.95
CA SER A 104 -4.07 -13.25 5.69
C SER A 104 -5.30 -12.52 5.15
N LEU A 105 -5.25 -12.11 3.87
CA LEU A 105 -6.38 -11.48 3.18
C LEU A 105 -7.50 -12.47 2.82
N GLU A 106 -7.19 -13.77 2.77
CA GLU A 106 -8.16 -14.85 2.57
C GLU A 106 -8.76 -15.27 3.92
N LYS A 107 -9.89 -14.66 4.29
CA LYS A 107 -10.85 -15.18 5.28
C LYS A 107 -12.22 -15.22 4.65
#